data_AF-A0A351AFU3-F1
#
_entry.id   AF-A0A351AFU3-F1
#
_cell.length_a   1.000
_cell.length_b   1.000
_cell.length_c   1.000
_cell.angle_alpha   90.00
_cell.angle_beta   90.00
_cell.angle_gamma   90.00
#
_symmetry.space_group_name_H-M   'P 1'
#
loop_
_entity.id
_entity.type
_entity.pdbx_description
1 polymer ?
#
loop_
_entity_poly.entity_id
_entity_poly.type
_entity_poly.pdbx_seq_one_letter_code
_entity_poly.pdbx_strand_id
1 'polypeptide(L)' 'MLARKTGARVIAARVDGTQYVVPPGIEKFQKGKGPVTVKWSEPITIPEGDEQEIAQAMEAWAIEQLSPR' A
#
# COMPACT_ATOMS: atom_id res chain seq x y z
N MET A 1 10.18 -10.93 6.71
CA MET A 1 8.96 -10.90 5.87
C MET A 1 8.05 -12.16 5.97
N LEU A 2 6.73 -12.04 6.20
CA LEU A 2 5.76 -13.17 6.41
C LEU A 2 5.31 -13.87 5.12
N ALA A 3 4.87 -13.11 4.10
CA ALA A 3 4.28 -13.67 2.88
C ALA A 3 5.25 -14.57 2.07
N ARG A 4 6.56 -14.30 2.14
CA ARG A 4 7.61 -15.19 1.59
C ARG A 4 7.65 -16.55 2.30
N LYS A 5 7.58 -16.56 3.62
CA LYS A 5 7.60 -17.80 4.43
C LYS A 5 6.38 -18.68 4.18
N THR A 6 5.27 -18.08 3.79
CA THR A 6 3.99 -18.76 3.56
C THR A 6 3.70 -19.03 2.08
N GLY A 7 4.55 -18.58 1.15
CA GLY A 7 4.28 -18.63 -0.30
C GLY A 7 3.03 -17.83 -0.70
N ALA A 8 2.61 -16.87 0.13
CA ALA A 8 1.38 -16.12 -0.10
C ALA A 8 1.59 -15.06 -1.18
N ARG A 9 0.55 -14.85 -1.99
CA ARG A 9 0.49 -13.73 -2.94
C ARG A 9 0.22 -12.43 -2.19
N VAL A 10 0.84 -11.35 -2.64
CA VAL A 10 0.72 -10.01 -2.08
C VAL A 10 -0.08 -9.14 -3.04
N ILE A 11 -0.94 -8.30 -2.48
CA ILE A 11 -1.68 -7.26 -3.20
C ILE A 11 -1.29 -5.92 -2.58
N ALA A 12 -0.88 -4.97 -3.40
CA ALA A 12 -0.70 -3.59 -2.97
C ALA A 12 -2.01 -2.83 -3.11
N ALA A 13 -2.26 -1.92 -2.18
CA ALA A 13 -3.41 -1.04 -2.21
C ALA A 13 -2.93 0.40 -2.02
N ARG A 14 -3.35 1.28 -2.93
CA ARG A 14 -3.22 2.72 -2.76
C ARG A 14 -4.52 3.25 -2.20
N VAL A 15 -4.41 3.98 -1.09
CA VAL A 15 -5.54 4.61 -0.43
C VAL A 15 -5.31 6.12 -0.42
N ASP A 16 -6.14 6.86 -1.14
CA ASP A 16 -6.11 8.32 -1.16
C ASP A 16 -7.31 8.89 -0.39
N GLY A 17 -7.10 10.03 0.27
CA GLY A 17 -8.17 10.81 0.91
C GLY A 17 -8.50 10.43 2.36
N THR A 18 -7.81 9.46 2.96
CA THR A 18 -7.96 9.13 4.40
C THR A 18 -7.65 10.30 5.31
N GLN A 19 -6.68 11.13 4.94
CA GLN A 19 -6.32 12.37 5.63
C GLN A 19 -7.47 13.39 5.72
N TYR A 20 -8.46 13.33 4.81
CA TYR A 20 -9.65 14.19 4.87
C TYR A 20 -10.71 13.68 5.83
N VAL A 21 -10.65 12.40 6.19
CA VAL A 21 -11.57 11.76 7.14
C VAL A 21 -10.96 11.76 8.55
N VAL A 22 -9.67 11.44 8.65
CA VAL A 22 -8.89 11.44 9.88
C VAL A 22 -7.52 12.05 9.58
N PRO A 23 -7.33 13.36 9.81
CA PRO A 23 -6.03 14.00 9.65
C PRO A 23 -5.03 13.48 10.72
N PRO A 24 -3.74 13.34 10.38
CA PRO A 24 -2.72 12.94 11.34
C PRO A 24 -2.55 13.99 12.44
N GLY A 25 -2.31 13.55 13.68
CA GLY A 25 -1.95 14.44 14.81
C GLY A 25 -3.12 15.07 15.56
N ILE A 26 -4.37 14.66 15.32
CA ILE A 26 -5.54 15.17 16.07
C ILE A 26 -5.91 14.19 17.21
N GLU A 27 -5.84 14.65 18.46
CA GLU A 27 -6.16 13.85 19.66
C GLU A 27 -7.66 13.56 19.85
N LYS A 28 -8.54 14.31 19.17
CA LYS A 28 -9.99 14.12 19.22
C LYS A 28 -10.51 13.86 17.82
N PHE A 29 -11.13 12.69 17.64
CA PHE A 29 -11.70 12.24 16.38
C PHE A 29 -12.71 13.27 15.84
N GLN A 30 -12.31 14.05 14.84
CA GLN A 30 -13.23 14.84 14.03
C GLN A 30 -13.36 14.13 12.69
N LYS A 31 -14.46 13.38 12.52
CA LYS A 31 -14.74 12.66 11.28
C LYS A 31 -14.98 13.68 10.17
N GLY A 32 -13.94 13.98 9.40
CA GLY A 32 -14.07 14.83 8.22
C GLY A 32 -14.89 14.12 7.13
N LYS A 33 -15.44 14.92 6.21
CA LYS A 33 -16.15 14.43 5.03
C LYS A 33 -15.29 14.70 3.81
N GLY A 34 -14.87 13.63 3.14
CA GLY A 34 -14.11 13.71 1.89
C GLY A 34 -14.18 12.38 1.15
N PRO A 35 -14.03 12.36 -0.17
CA PRO A 35 -13.98 11.12 -0.92
C PRO A 35 -12.73 10.32 -0.53
N VAL A 36 -12.91 9.02 -0.28
CA VAL A 36 -11.82 8.06 -0.10
C VAL A 36 -11.82 7.15 -1.31
N THR A 37 -10.68 7.04 -1.97
CA THR A 37 -10.51 6.14 -3.12
C THR A 37 -9.49 5.08 -2.79
N VAL A 38 -9.80 3.84 -3.15
CA VAL A 38 -8.91 2.69 -2.99
C VAL A 38 -8.66 2.11 -4.38
N LYS A 39 -7.38 1.96 -4.73
CA LYS A 39 -6.95 1.24 -5.94
C LYS A 39 -6.14 0.02 -5.53
N TRP A 40 -6.51 -1.13 -6.07
CA TRP A 40 -5.84 -2.40 -5.82
C TRP A 40 -4.96 -2.76 -7.00
N SER A 41 -3.78 -3.30 -6.73
CA SER A 41 -2.94 -3.90 -7.75
C SER A 41 -3.41 -5.31 -8.10
N GLU A 42 -2.85 -5.89 -9.15
CA GLU A 42 -2.93 -7.33 -9.32
C GLU A 42 -2.12 -8.07 -8.24
N PRO A 43 -2.51 -9.31 -7.85
CA PRO A 43 -1.77 -10.08 -6.87
C PRO A 43 -0.48 -10.65 -7.45
N ILE A 44 0.65 -10.47 -6.77
CA ILE A 44 1.96 -10.99 -7.20
C ILE A 44 2.58 -11.94 -6.17
N THR A 45 3.54 -12.74 -6.61
CA THR A 45 4.41 -13.50 -5.71
C THR A 45 5.60 -12.64 -5.33
N ILE A 46 6.03 -12.67 -4.07
CA ILE A 46 7.22 -11.92 -3.63
C ILE A 46 8.45 -12.45 -4.36
N PRO A 47 9.27 -11.57 -4.97
CA PRO A 47 10.51 -11.98 -5.61
C PRO A 47 11.51 -12.57 -4.61
N GLU A 48 12.41 -13.42 -5.10
CA GLU A 48 13.52 -13.95 -4.31
C GLU A 48 14.64 -12.90 -4.21
N GLY A 49 15.36 -12.88 -3.09
CA GLY A 49 16.45 -11.93 -2.84
C GLY A 49 16.62 -11.59 -1.36
N ASP A 50 17.48 -10.61 -1.11
CA ASP A 50 17.68 -10.04 0.21
C ASP A 50 16.52 -9.12 0.60
N GLU A 51 16.24 -8.99 1.89
CA GLU A 51 15.04 -8.29 2.38
C GLU A 51 14.97 -6.82 1.90
N GLN A 52 16.12 -6.19 1.70
CA GLN A 52 16.25 -4.82 1.22
C GLN A 52 15.97 -4.70 -0.29
N GLU A 53 16.44 -5.65 -1.09
CA GLU A 53 16.16 -5.71 -2.53
C GLU A 53 14.68 -6.00 -2.80
N ILE A 54 14.10 -6.91 -2.02
CA ILE A 54 12.67 -7.22 -2.09
C ILE A 54 11.85 -5.98 -1.73
N ALA A 55 12.23 -5.25 -0.68
CA ALA A 55 11.52 -4.03 -0.29
C ALA A 55 11.52 -2.99 -1.42
N GLN A 56 12.68 -2.75 -2.04
CA GLN A 56 12.80 -1.82 -3.17
C GLN A 56 12.04 -2.29 -4.41
N ALA A 57 12.10 -3.58 -4.75
CA ALA A 57 11.39 -4.16 -5.88
C ALA A 57 9.87 -4.08 -5.69
N MET A 58 9.39 -4.37 -4.49
CA MET A 58 7.96 -4.26 -4.14
C MET A 58 7.48 -2.80 -4.16
N GLU A 59 8.31 -1.86 -3.69
CA GLU A 59 8.00 -0.43 -3.74
C GLU A 59 7.94 0.09 -5.18
N ALA A 60 8.96 -0.20 -5.99
CA ALA A 60 8.99 0.18 -7.41
C ALA A 60 7.81 -0.40 -8.20
N TRP A 61 7.48 -1.68 -7.98
CA TRP A 61 6.33 -2.33 -8.60
C TRP A 61 5.00 -1.70 -8.17
N ALA A 62 4.82 -1.45 -6.87
CA ALA A 62 3.60 -0.83 -6.35
C ALA A 62 3.41 0.58 -6.94
N ILE A 63 4.49 1.34 -7.12
CA ILE A 63 4.48 2.64 -7.79
C ILE A 63 4.07 2.49 -9.26
N GLU A 64 4.67 1.56 -10.02
CA GLU A 64 4.32 1.34 -11.43
C GLU A 64 2.84 1.00 -11.61
N GLN A 65 2.29 0.16 -10.74
CA GLN A 65 0.90 -0.28 -10.81
C GLN A 65 -0.11 0.76 -10.32
N LEU A 66 0.29 1.62 -9.36
CA LEU A 66 -0.65 2.48 -8.61
C LEU A 66 -0.35 3.98 -8.75
N SER A 67 0.65 4.37 -9.55
CA SER A 67 0.92 5.78 -9.83
C SER A 67 -0.21 6.43 -10.62
N PRO A 68 -0.52 7.71 -10.34
CA PRO A 68 -1.43 8.47 -11.18
C PRO A 68 -0.67 8.89 -12.44
N ARG A 69 -1.22 8.60 -13.63
CA ARG A 69 -0.83 9.36 -14.82
C ARG A 69 -1.31 10.81 -14.68
#